data_AF-A0A5J4LMB0-F1
#
_entry.id   AF-A0A5J4LMB0-F1
#
_cell.length_a   1.000
_cell.length_b   1.000
_cell.length_c   1.000
_cell.angle_alpha   90.00
_cell.angle_beta   90.00
_cell.angle_gamma   90.00
#
_symmetry.space_group_name_H-M   'P 1'
#
loop_
_entity.id
_entity.type
_entity.pdbx_description
1 polymer ?
#
loop_
_entity_poly.entity_id
_entity_poly.type
_entity_poly.pdbx_seq_one_letter_code
_entity_poly.pdbx_strand_id
1 'polypeptide(L)'
;MKLRKTAIRALATVAGTTLVATGMAVTPAAAQTFVPCSPGALAGAITAANASGDTLILAPGCVYALTAPLPSIQNTINILGNGATLTRSGAAPAFRILKVDAVGKLSLHLTTISNGDASGDFGGGIRNDGTLNVVHSVIRNNRADFSGGIGGNTGPPPASFRASSRATP
;
A
#
# COMPACT_ATOMS: atom_id res chain seq x y z
N MET A 1 53.91 -46.31 -54.22
CA MET A 1 54.26 -44.96 -53.69
C MET A 1 53.98 -44.97 -52.20
N LYS A 2 54.98 -45.12 -51.30
CA LYS A 2 55.71 -44.03 -50.59
C LYS A 2 54.75 -42.87 -50.23
N LEU A 3 54.56 -42.43 -48.98
CA LEU A 3 55.50 -42.29 -47.86
C LEU A 3 54.73 -42.04 -46.55
N ARG A 4 55.26 -42.52 -45.42
CA ARG A 4 54.86 -42.23 -44.03
C ARG A 4 55.10 -40.75 -43.67
N LYS A 5 54.31 -40.16 -42.77
CA LYS A 5 54.77 -39.14 -41.80
C LYS A 5 53.84 -39.04 -40.58
N THR A 6 54.50 -38.97 -39.43
CA THR A 6 54.05 -39.08 -38.03
C THR A 6 53.62 -37.74 -37.41
N ALA A 7 52.76 -37.85 -36.38
CA ALA A 7 52.68 -37.09 -35.13
C ALA A 7 52.48 -35.55 -35.15
N ILE A 8 51.58 -35.06 -34.30
CA ILE A 8 51.89 -34.18 -33.15
C ILE A 8 50.67 -34.12 -32.23
N ARG A 9 50.92 -34.37 -30.94
CA ARG A 9 50.00 -34.12 -29.81
C ARG A 9 49.93 -32.61 -29.56
N ALA A 10 48.75 -32.08 -29.32
CA ALA A 10 48.59 -30.86 -28.53
C ALA A 10 47.32 -30.97 -27.68
N LEU A 11 47.50 -31.30 -26.39
CA LEU A 11 46.51 -30.98 -25.37
C LEU A 11 46.51 -29.46 -25.23
N ALA A 12 45.40 -28.81 -25.61
CA ALA A 12 45.12 -27.45 -25.19
C ALA A 12 44.04 -27.52 -24.11
N THR A 13 44.49 -27.54 -22.86
CA THR A 13 43.66 -27.28 -21.68
C THR A 13 43.13 -25.86 -21.79
N VAL A 14 41.88 -25.68 -22.20
CA VAL A 14 41.22 -24.37 -22.08
C VAL A 14 40.90 -24.18 -20.60
N ALA A 15 41.66 -23.28 -19.99
CA ALA A 15 41.50 -22.84 -18.62
C ALA A 15 40.04 -22.41 -18.38
N GLY A 16 39.39 -23.06 -17.42
CA GLY A 16 38.07 -22.68 -16.95
C GLY A 16 38.12 -21.30 -16.30
N THR A 17 37.56 -20.31 -16.96
CA THR A 17 37.17 -19.07 -16.31
C THR A 17 35.88 -19.33 -15.54
N THR A 18 36.01 -19.64 -14.25
CA THR A 18 34.89 -19.57 -13.33
C THR A 18 34.47 -18.10 -13.25
N LEU A 19 33.37 -17.74 -13.92
CA LEU A 19 32.67 -16.51 -13.58
C LEU A 19 32.22 -16.66 -12.12
N VAL A 20 32.91 -15.98 -11.21
CA VAL A 20 32.38 -15.71 -9.89
C VAL A 20 31.20 -14.79 -10.10
N ALA A 21 30.01 -15.37 -10.26
CA ALA A 21 28.76 -14.67 -10.16
C ALA A 21 28.68 -14.19 -8.71
N THR A 22 29.14 -12.97 -8.46
CA THR A 22 28.80 -12.24 -7.24
C THR A 22 27.29 -12.15 -7.26
N GLY A 23 26.65 -12.94 -6.39
CA GLY A 23 25.21 -12.95 -6.24
C GLY A 23 24.77 -11.55 -5.88
N MET A 24 24.28 -10.80 -6.86
CA MET A 24 23.44 -9.65 -6.58
C MET A 24 22.25 -10.21 -5.82
N ALA A 25 22.22 -9.95 -4.52
CA ALA A 25 21.02 -10.14 -3.74
C ALA A 25 19.99 -9.16 -4.31
N VAL A 26 19.20 -9.63 -5.28
CA VAL A 26 18.01 -8.92 -5.73
C VAL A 26 17.07 -8.98 -4.53
N THR A 27 17.12 -7.96 -3.68
CA THR A 27 16.05 -7.73 -2.71
C THR A 27 14.76 -7.70 -3.54
N PRO A 28 13.78 -8.58 -3.28
CA PRO A 28 12.55 -8.54 -4.03
C PRO A 28 12.00 -7.11 -3.93
N ALA A 29 11.87 -6.45 -5.07
CA ALA A 29 11.19 -5.18 -5.13
C ALA A 29 9.79 -5.44 -4.57
N ALA A 30 9.41 -4.69 -3.54
CA ALA A 30 8.02 -4.70 -3.10
C ALA A 30 7.16 -4.52 -4.36
N ALA A 31 6.15 -5.38 -4.54
CA ALA A 31 5.22 -5.23 -5.63
C ALA A 31 4.71 -3.77 -5.64
N GLN A 32 4.50 -3.24 -6.84
CA GLN A 32 3.90 -1.93 -7.04
C GLN A 32 2.73 -2.08 -7.98
N THR A 33 1.54 -1.78 -7.49
CA THR A 33 0.31 -1.89 -8.26
C THR A 33 -0.23 -0.51 -8.53
N PHE A 34 -0.34 -0.15 -9.82
CA PHE A 34 -1.03 1.07 -10.22
C PHE A 34 -2.55 0.86 -10.14
N VAL A 35 -3.23 1.78 -9.47
CA VAL A 35 -4.68 1.73 -9.26
C VAL A 35 -5.34 2.83 -10.11
N PRO A 36 -6.08 2.48 -11.18
CA PRO A 36 -6.80 3.47 -11.96
C PRO A 36 -7.87 4.19 -11.12
N CYS A 37 -8.39 5.31 -11.61
CA CYS A 37 -9.36 6.16 -10.92
C CYS A 37 -10.76 5.49 -10.83
N SER A 38 -10.87 4.44 -10.02
CA SER A 38 -12.07 3.63 -9.83
C SER A 38 -12.13 3.09 -8.40
N PRO A 39 -13.23 3.33 -7.66
CA PRO A 39 -13.46 2.74 -6.33
C PRO A 39 -13.35 1.21 -6.32
N GLY A 40 -13.87 0.55 -7.36
CA GLY A 40 -13.80 -0.91 -7.49
C GLY A 40 -12.38 -1.41 -7.72
N ALA A 41 -11.58 -0.69 -8.51
CA ALA A 41 -10.18 -1.02 -8.71
C ALA A 41 -9.36 -0.85 -7.42
N LEU A 42 -9.65 0.19 -6.63
CA LEU A 42 -9.04 0.37 -5.31
C LEU A 42 -9.38 -0.76 -4.35
N ALA A 43 -10.66 -1.15 -4.27
CA ALA A 43 -11.09 -2.27 -3.44
C ALA A 43 -10.40 -3.58 -3.84
N GLY A 44 -10.35 -3.88 -5.15
CA GLY A 44 -9.67 -5.07 -5.67
C GLY A 44 -8.16 -5.06 -5.41
N ALA A 45 -7.50 -3.91 -5.56
CA ALA A 45 -6.08 -3.75 -5.26
C ALA A 45 -5.78 -3.97 -3.77
N ILE A 46 -6.63 -3.47 -2.87
CA ILE A 46 -6.50 -3.74 -1.43
C ILE A 46 -6.69 -5.23 -1.13
N THR A 47 -7.69 -5.89 -1.74
CA THR A 47 -7.88 -7.34 -1.58
C THR A 47 -6.65 -8.13 -2.02
N ALA A 48 -6.05 -7.80 -3.17
CA ALA A 48 -4.82 -8.43 -3.63
C ALA A 48 -3.64 -8.16 -2.68
N ALA A 49 -3.49 -6.91 -2.24
CA ALA A 49 -2.43 -6.50 -1.33
C ALA A 49 -2.56 -7.13 0.07
N ASN A 50 -3.76 -7.49 0.51
CA ASN A 50 -3.95 -8.24 1.74
C ASN A 50 -3.36 -9.67 1.66
N ALA A 51 -3.26 -10.27 0.47
CA ALA A 51 -2.69 -11.60 0.31
C ALA A 51 -1.16 -11.63 0.42
N SER A 52 -0.46 -10.61 -0.10
CA SER A 52 1.00 -10.63 -0.22
C SER A 52 1.74 -9.46 0.44
N GLY A 53 1.03 -8.39 0.81
CA GLY A 53 1.61 -7.06 0.99
C GLY A 53 1.92 -6.40 -0.36
N ASP A 54 1.73 -5.09 -0.45
CA ASP A 54 1.91 -4.35 -1.72
C ASP A 54 2.05 -2.84 -1.50
N THR A 55 2.62 -2.16 -2.49
CA THR A 55 2.56 -0.70 -2.61
C THR A 55 1.56 -0.30 -3.70
N LEU A 56 0.48 0.35 -3.30
CA LEU A 56 -0.57 0.84 -4.19
C LEU A 56 -0.27 2.28 -4.61
N ILE A 57 -0.18 2.51 -5.92
CA ILE A 57 0.03 3.84 -6.50
C ILE A 57 -1.30 4.31 -7.06
N LEU A 58 -1.90 5.32 -6.43
CA LEU A 58 -3.17 5.87 -6.89
C LEU A 58 -2.99 6.80 -8.08
N ALA A 59 -4.03 6.88 -8.90
CA ALA A 59 -4.12 7.83 -9.99
C ALA A 59 -3.97 9.27 -9.43
N PRO A 60 -3.02 10.07 -9.96
CA PRO A 60 -2.74 11.41 -9.43
C PRO A 60 -3.98 12.32 -9.40
N GLY A 61 -4.22 12.97 -8.25
CA GLY A 61 -5.32 13.92 -8.05
C GLY A 61 -6.74 13.35 -8.19
N CYS A 62 -6.91 12.03 -8.36
CA CYS A 62 -8.20 11.40 -8.57
C CYS A 62 -9.08 11.46 -7.32
N VAL A 63 -10.41 11.56 -7.51
CA VAL A 63 -11.39 11.39 -6.45
C VAL A 63 -12.01 9.99 -6.54
N TYR A 64 -11.67 9.14 -5.58
CA TYR A 64 -12.26 7.82 -5.38
C TYR A 64 -13.53 7.98 -4.52
N ALA A 65 -14.66 8.19 -5.20
CA ALA A 65 -15.98 8.30 -4.56
C ALA A 65 -16.55 6.91 -4.22
N LEU A 66 -16.35 6.48 -2.98
CA LEU A 66 -16.75 5.18 -2.49
C LEU A 66 -18.26 5.12 -2.27
N THR A 67 -18.88 4.05 -2.73
CA THR A 67 -20.29 3.72 -2.48
C THR A 67 -20.47 2.50 -1.58
N ALA A 68 -19.38 1.81 -1.25
CA ALA A 68 -19.31 0.66 -0.36
C ALA A 68 -18.01 0.73 0.48
N PRO A 69 -17.97 0.08 1.66
CA PRO A 69 -16.76 0.02 2.47
C PRO A 69 -15.62 -0.69 1.74
N LEU A 70 -14.39 -0.21 1.94
CA LEU A 70 -13.19 -0.90 1.47
C LEU A 70 -12.88 -2.12 2.35
N PRO A 71 -12.21 -3.15 1.80
CA PRO A 71 -11.75 -4.28 2.61
C PRO A 71 -10.85 -3.83 3.76
N SER A 72 -10.96 -4.49 4.92
CA SER A 72 -10.04 -4.26 6.04
C SER A 72 -8.61 -4.56 5.64
N ILE A 73 -7.67 -3.75 6.13
CA ILE A 73 -6.23 -3.95 5.93
C ILE A 73 -5.74 -5.02 6.91
N GLN A 74 -5.22 -6.12 6.37
CA GLN A 74 -4.78 -7.30 7.12
C GLN A 74 -3.29 -7.61 6.94
N ASN A 75 -2.63 -6.93 6.00
CA ASN A 75 -1.20 -7.08 5.74
C ASN A 75 -0.50 -5.72 5.73
N THR A 76 0.77 -5.68 5.33
CA THR A 76 1.52 -4.44 5.15
C THR A 76 1.19 -3.83 3.79
N ILE A 77 0.46 -2.72 3.81
CA ILE A 77 0.02 -2.01 2.60
C ILE A 77 0.52 -0.56 2.67
N ASN A 78 1.20 -0.13 1.61
CA ASN A 78 1.62 1.26 1.43
C ASN A 78 0.76 1.90 0.34
N ILE A 79 0.09 3.02 0.62
CA ILE A 79 -0.70 3.75 -0.38
C ILE A 79 -0.01 5.07 -0.68
N LEU A 80 0.48 5.19 -1.92
CA LEU A 80 0.97 6.43 -2.51
C LEU A 80 -0.18 7.14 -3.19
N GLY A 81 -0.77 8.11 -2.49
CA GLY A 81 -2.00 8.79 -2.91
C GLY A 81 -1.84 9.74 -4.09
N ASN A 82 -0.64 10.31 -4.32
CA ASN A 82 -0.42 11.28 -5.40
C ASN A 82 -1.45 12.43 -5.42
N GLY A 83 -1.89 12.89 -4.24
CA GLY A 83 -2.91 13.93 -4.09
C GLY A 83 -4.36 13.44 -4.26
N ALA A 84 -4.58 12.12 -4.36
CA ALA A 84 -5.91 11.54 -4.50
C ALA A 84 -6.75 11.74 -3.23
N THR A 85 -8.07 11.76 -3.44
CA THR A 85 -9.07 11.83 -2.38
C THR A 85 -9.87 10.53 -2.34
N LEU A 86 -9.90 9.87 -1.19
CA LEU A 86 -10.81 8.77 -0.89
C LEU A 86 -11.94 9.35 -0.07
N THR A 87 -13.14 9.37 -0.65
CA THR A 87 -14.30 9.97 -0.01
C THR A 87 -15.48 9.03 -0.05
N ARG A 88 -16.24 8.97 1.03
CA ARG A 88 -17.59 8.39 0.95
C ARG A 88 -18.44 9.31 0.09
N SER A 89 -19.20 8.71 -0.82
CA SER A 89 -20.21 9.44 -1.60
C SER A 89 -21.38 9.85 -0.70
N GLY A 90 -21.89 11.07 -0.88
CA GLY A 90 -23.03 11.57 -0.08
C GLY A 90 -24.32 10.79 -0.29
N ALA A 91 -24.47 10.09 -1.43
CA ALA A 91 -25.62 9.23 -1.72
C ALA A 91 -25.47 7.81 -1.14
N ALA A 92 -24.30 7.45 -0.64
CA ALA A 92 -24.06 6.11 -0.11
C ALA A 92 -24.48 6.01 1.37
N PRO A 93 -24.85 4.81 1.85
CA PRO A 93 -25.08 4.58 3.28
C PRO A 93 -23.88 5.01 4.14
N ALA A 94 -24.10 5.16 5.45
CA ALA A 94 -23.01 5.44 6.37
C ALA A 94 -22.03 4.26 6.42
N PHE A 95 -20.76 4.52 6.14
CA PHE A 95 -19.67 3.58 6.37
C PHE A 95 -18.33 4.32 6.51
N ARG A 96 -17.37 3.62 7.10
CA ARG A 96 -15.99 4.07 7.29
C ARG A 96 -15.16 3.91 6.02
N ILE A 97 -14.23 4.82 5.75
CA ILE A 97 -13.37 4.75 4.56
C ILE A 97 -12.36 3.60 4.67
N LEU A 98 -11.60 3.53 5.77
CA LEU A 98 -10.54 2.52 5.96
C LEU A 98 -10.62 1.89 7.35
N LYS A 99 -10.35 0.60 7.43
CA LYS A 99 -10.13 -0.12 8.69
C LYS A 99 -8.79 -0.86 8.63
N VAL A 100 -7.97 -0.70 9.65
CA VAL A 100 -6.74 -1.48 9.84
C VAL A 100 -7.00 -2.46 10.97
N ASP A 101 -7.01 -3.76 10.64
CA ASP A 101 -7.16 -4.82 11.64
C ASP A 101 -5.88 -4.94 12.48
N ALA A 102 -5.92 -5.67 13.60
CA ALA A 102 -4.82 -5.73 14.58
C ALA A 102 -3.46 -6.17 14.00
N VAL A 103 -3.47 -7.03 12.98
CA VAL A 103 -2.27 -7.50 12.28
C VAL A 103 -1.85 -6.60 11.11
N GLY A 104 -2.75 -5.71 10.68
CA GLY A 104 -2.56 -4.84 9.53
C GLY A 104 -1.59 -3.70 9.80
N LYS A 105 -0.86 -3.31 8.76
CA LYS A 105 0.03 -2.14 8.77
C LYS A 105 -0.27 -1.29 7.54
N LEU A 106 -0.74 -0.07 7.77
CA LEU A 106 -1.09 0.85 6.70
C LEU A 106 -0.18 2.08 6.74
N SER A 107 0.46 2.40 5.63
CA SER A 107 1.09 3.70 5.41
C SER A 107 0.31 4.49 4.36
N LEU A 108 -0.14 5.69 4.70
CA LEU A 108 -0.79 6.64 3.79
C LEU A 108 0.14 7.81 3.50
N HIS A 109 0.36 8.11 2.21
CA HIS A 109 1.19 9.23 1.77
C HIS A 109 0.48 10.09 0.72
N LEU A 110 0.42 11.41 0.92
CA LEU A 110 -0.23 12.35 -0.02
C LEU A 110 -1.68 11.96 -0.38
N THR A 111 -2.49 11.60 0.63
CA THR A 111 -3.89 11.21 0.43
C THR A 111 -4.82 12.12 1.23
N THR A 112 -6.02 12.38 0.70
CA THR A 112 -7.12 12.96 1.48
C THR A 112 -8.16 11.89 1.80
N ILE A 113 -8.53 11.73 3.08
CA ILE A 113 -9.64 10.88 3.54
C ILE A 113 -10.78 11.78 4.01
N SER A 114 -11.98 11.63 3.43
CA SER A 114 -13.12 12.47 3.81
C SER A 114 -14.49 11.81 3.79
N ASN A 115 -15.42 12.44 4.51
CA ASN A 115 -16.85 12.11 4.52
C ASN A 115 -17.19 10.70 5.03
N GLY A 116 -16.23 9.97 5.59
CA GLY A 116 -16.48 8.69 6.24
C GLY A 116 -17.41 8.86 7.44
N ASP A 117 -18.31 7.90 7.63
CA ASP A 117 -19.32 7.92 8.69
C ASP A 117 -19.40 6.57 9.38
N ALA A 118 -19.01 6.54 10.65
CA ALA A 118 -19.11 5.39 11.54
C ALA A 118 -19.91 5.75 12.80
N SER A 119 -21.07 6.39 12.62
CA SER A 119 -22.04 6.63 13.70
C SER A 119 -22.30 5.31 14.47
N GLY A 120 -22.21 5.34 15.80
CA GLY A 120 -22.24 4.17 16.68
C GLY A 120 -20.88 3.50 16.97
N ASP A 121 -19.78 3.94 16.37
CA ASP A 121 -18.44 3.33 16.52
C ASP A 121 -17.32 4.40 16.53
N PHE A 122 -16.05 3.96 16.41
CA PHE A 122 -14.86 4.80 16.35
C PHE A 122 -14.40 5.11 14.93
N GLY A 123 -13.74 6.25 14.70
CA GLY A 123 -12.94 6.49 13.49
C GLY A 123 -13.75 6.47 12.20
N GLY A 124 -14.54 7.51 11.93
CA GLY A 124 -15.35 7.63 10.71
C GLY A 124 -14.52 7.61 9.43
N GLY A 125 -13.35 8.24 9.46
CA GLY A 125 -12.38 8.18 8.37
C GLY A 125 -11.61 6.86 8.41
N ILE A 126 -10.84 6.68 9.48
CA ILE A 126 -9.96 5.52 9.66
C ILE A 126 -10.18 4.92 11.04
N ARG A 127 -10.43 3.61 11.08
CA ARG A 127 -10.33 2.83 12.31
C ARG A 127 -9.01 2.10 12.30
N ASN A 128 -8.22 2.27 13.35
CA ASN A 128 -6.93 1.62 13.48
C ASN A 128 -6.89 0.76 14.73
N ASP A 129 -6.95 -0.56 14.55
CA ASP A 129 -6.69 -1.54 15.61
C ASP A 129 -5.27 -2.14 15.48
N GLY A 130 -4.55 -1.83 14.39
CA GLY A 130 -3.18 -2.25 14.10
C GLY A 130 -2.18 -1.09 14.04
N THR A 131 -1.32 -1.05 13.02
CA THR A 131 -0.34 0.04 12.83
C THR A 131 -0.78 0.98 11.70
N LEU A 132 -0.81 2.29 11.99
CA LEU A 132 -1.13 3.32 11.02
C LEU A 132 -0.04 4.39 10.99
N ASN A 133 0.50 4.66 9.80
CA ASN A 133 1.38 5.78 9.52
C ASN A 133 0.72 6.72 8.51
N VAL A 134 0.58 8.00 8.85
CA VAL A 134 -0.08 9.00 8.00
C VAL A 134 0.89 10.15 7.75
N VAL A 135 1.31 10.32 6.50
CA VAL A 135 2.33 11.30 6.11
C VAL A 135 1.77 12.19 5.00
N HIS A 136 1.93 13.50 5.15
CA HIS A 136 1.48 14.51 4.17
C HIS A 136 0.03 14.31 3.69
N SER A 137 -0.84 13.86 4.57
CA SER A 137 -2.21 13.47 4.25
C SER A 137 -3.21 14.27 5.07
N VAL A 138 -4.43 14.40 4.55
CA VAL A 138 -5.50 15.19 5.17
C VAL A 138 -6.66 14.28 5.54
N ILE A 139 -7.15 14.37 6.77
CA ILE A 139 -8.29 13.59 7.26
C ILE A 139 -9.33 14.60 7.74
N ARG A 140 -10.43 14.77 7.00
CA ARG A 140 -11.40 15.85 7.23
C ARG A 140 -12.83 15.43 7.01
N ASN A 141 -13.78 16.13 7.64
CA ASN A 141 -15.22 15.92 7.46
C ASN A 141 -15.66 14.47 7.71
N ASN A 142 -14.99 13.77 8.62
CA ASN A 142 -15.35 12.40 8.98
C ASN A 142 -16.11 12.40 10.31
N ARG A 143 -17.12 11.54 10.42
CA ARG A 143 -18.04 11.48 11.57
C ARG A 143 -18.04 10.09 12.20
N ALA A 144 -18.01 10.05 13.52
CA ALA A 144 -18.22 8.85 14.33
C ALA A 144 -18.58 9.32 15.74
N ASP A 145 -19.17 8.44 16.55
CA ASP A 145 -19.52 8.79 17.93
C ASP A 145 -18.28 8.88 18.80
N PHE A 146 -17.23 8.12 18.44
CA PHE A 146 -15.95 8.11 19.14
C PHE A 146 -14.79 8.43 18.19
N SER A 147 -14.34 9.68 18.15
CA SER A 147 -13.28 10.17 17.24
C SER A 147 -13.67 10.11 15.75
N GLY A 148 -14.17 11.22 15.20
CA GLY A 148 -14.66 11.27 13.82
C GLY A 148 -13.60 10.99 12.74
N GLY A 149 -12.36 11.45 12.94
CA GLY A 149 -11.26 11.27 11.99
C GLY A 149 -10.61 9.89 12.06
N ILE A 150 -9.74 9.69 13.05
CA ILE A 150 -9.04 8.44 13.32
C ILE A 150 -9.41 7.97 14.73
N GLY A 151 -9.78 6.70 14.90
CA GLY A 151 -10.08 6.10 16.22
C GLY A 151 -9.83 4.59 16.24
N GLY A 152 -9.78 3.94 17.40
CA GLY A 152 -9.53 2.50 17.51
C GLY A 152 -9.25 2.04 18.94
N ASN A 153 -9.11 0.71 19.15
CA ASN A 153 -9.12 0.10 20.49
C ASN A 153 -7.73 -0.21 21.10
N THR A 154 -6.61 0.22 20.52
CA THR A 154 -5.27 -0.06 21.06
C THR A 154 -4.34 1.17 20.97
N GLY A 155 -3.61 1.48 22.06
CA GLY A 155 -2.61 2.55 22.12
C GLY A 155 -1.16 2.04 22.10
N PRO A 156 -0.13 2.89 22.28
CA PRO A 156 0.07 4.23 21.74
C PRO A 156 0.73 4.17 20.33
N PRO A 157 0.57 5.20 19.48
CA PRO A 157 1.19 5.21 18.15
C PRO A 157 2.71 5.48 18.23
N PRO A 158 3.57 4.77 17.47
CA PRO A 158 4.86 5.31 17.10
C PRO A 158 4.71 6.04 15.77
N ALA A 159 4.21 7.29 15.76
CA ALA A 159 4.33 8.13 14.56
C ALA A 159 4.06 9.60 14.86
N SER A 160 4.95 10.46 14.35
CA SER A 160 4.78 11.90 14.24
C SER A 160 3.49 12.26 13.48
N PHE A 161 2.46 12.67 14.20
CA PHE A 161 1.25 13.22 13.60
C PHE A 161 1.52 14.65 13.11
N ARG A 162 1.57 14.84 11.78
CA ARG A 162 1.33 16.13 11.13
C ARG A 162 0.04 16.04 10.30
N ALA A 163 -1.09 15.85 10.98
CA ALA A 163 -2.40 15.99 10.36
C ALA A 163 -2.91 17.43 10.61
N SER A 164 -3.15 18.20 9.55
CA SER A 164 -3.88 19.47 9.66
C SER A 164 -5.38 19.15 9.71
N SER A 165 -5.91 18.89 10.90
CA SER A 165 -7.35 18.75 11.10
C SER A 165 -7.95 20.14 11.32
N ARG A 166 -8.46 20.77 10.25
CA ARG A 166 -9.40 21.88 10.41
C ARG A 166 -10.76 21.29 10.74
N ALA A 167 -11.13 21.30 12.01
CA ALA A 167 -12.53 21.22 12.41
C ALA A 167 -13.19 22.53 11.98
N THR A 168 -14.13 22.48 11.05
CA THR A 168 -15.01 23.63 10.79
C THR A 168 -16.05 23.73 11.92
N PRO A 169 -16.46 24.96 12.30
CA PRO A 169 -17.35 25.23 13.44
C PRO A 169 -18.74 24.62 13.27
#